data_AF-A0A422MR91-F1
#
_entry.id   AF-A0A422MR91-F1
#
_cell.length_a   1.000
_cell.length_b   1.000
_cell.length_c   1.000
_cell.angle_alpha   90.00
_cell.angle_beta   90.00
_cell.angle_gamma   90.00
#
_symmetry.space_group_name_H-M   'P 1'
#
loop_
_entity.id
_entity.type
_entity.pdbx_description
1 polymer ?
#
loop_
_entity_poly.entity_id
_entity_poly.type
_entity_poly.pdbx_seq_one_letter_code
_entity_poly.pdbx_strand_id
1 'polypeptide(L)'
;MRLVGAASSRPQILWSESEGEADVTPRFDQIDDEEETRGVWLECFVLRSAIGWPYNFFLPDYEEVFVRREVVRAWNVIKRSINNWTPADICTDIRQSYVVVGTAGIGKSLAVGSFLLHEPLHYDAVRVPVVAYFVEGSVCLFHKTGEMAGTAVKYKNTSEGLWAIKELERANVGGYYIFDVTKDHRVVAGLPRRRWGGIVLTTPDARNYEGWKKQRNVFNIFVNGYDAREMKAFFAWQERDLLRGSQGSREGRAELEERWQRMKDRICVVGPLPRYVFDEDHYSGRCAAIDWALSNTSDICWEHCARLLFGKAEWGEDRIADKLIKVLRVVRDASVVVRPNAGNGEDAESCMNFPVSVEVKKNIAEAGANGEL
;
A
#
# COMPACT_ATOMS: atom_id res chain seq x y z
N MET A 1 -23.23 7.92 -4.15
CA MET A 1 -22.39 6.76 -4.51
C MET A 1 -23.25 5.49 -4.62
N ARG A 2 -22.99 4.62 -5.62
CA ARG A 2 -23.76 3.38 -5.85
C ARG A 2 -22.90 2.15 -5.54
N LEU A 3 -23.30 1.36 -4.55
CA LEU A 3 -22.72 0.04 -4.30
C LEU A 3 -23.36 -0.99 -5.23
N VAL A 4 -22.54 -1.66 -6.03
CA VAL A 4 -22.99 -2.68 -6.99
C VAL A 4 -22.31 -4.01 -6.63
N GLY A 5 -23.10 -5.06 -6.45
CA GLY A 5 -22.56 -6.40 -6.24
C GLY A 5 -21.88 -6.92 -7.50
N ALA A 6 -20.75 -7.60 -7.37
CA ALA A 6 -20.09 -8.24 -8.50
C ALA A 6 -20.97 -9.40 -9.02
N ALA A 7 -21.51 -9.28 -10.23
CA ALA A 7 -21.81 -10.47 -11.01
C ALA A 7 -20.47 -11.20 -11.24
N SER A 8 -20.45 -12.53 -11.23
CA SER A 8 -19.27 -13.44 -11.25
C SER A 8 -18.10 -13.16 -12.22
N SER A 9 -18.15 -12.10 -13.02
CA SER A 9 -17.08 -11.59 -13.89
C SER A 9 -16.38 -10.37 -13.29
N ARG A 10 -15.06 -10.27 -13.48
CA ARG A 10 -14.22 -9.08 -13.17
C ARG A 10 -14.95 -7.81 -13.67
N PRO A 11 -15.03 -6.71 -12.89
CA PRO A 11 -15.74 -5.51 -13.30
C PRO A 11 -15.24 -5.05 -14.68
N GLN A 12 -16.16 -4.86 -15.63
CA GLN A 12 -15.81 -4.45 -17.01
C GLN A 12 -15.16 -3.06 -17.08
N ILE A 13 -15.23 -2.29 -15.99
CA ILE A 13 -14.67 -0.95 -15.82
C ILE A 13 -13.56 -1.02 -14.76
N LEU A 14 -12.54 -1.85 -14.98
CA LEU A 14 -11.31 -1.76 -14.19
C LEU A 14 -10.49 -0.59 -14.78
N TRP A 15 -9.91 0.26 -13.94
CA TRP A 15 -9.11 1.41 -14.40
C TRP A 15 -8.13 0.98 -15.51
N SER A 16 -8.35 1.52 -16.71
CA SER A 16 -7.48 1.25 -17.86
C SER A 16 -6.13 1.94 -17.66
N GLU A 17 -5.05 1.39 -18.24
CA GLU A 17 -3.69 1.92 -18.04
C GLU A 17 -3.48 3.34 -18.61
N SER A 18 -4.47 3.91 -19.30
CA SER A 18 -4.39 5.15 -20.08
C SER A 18 -4.92 6.41 -19.37
N GLU A 19 -5.53 6.33 -18.19
CA GLU A 19 -6.12 7.51 -17.55
C GLU A 19 -5.14 8.16 -16.56
N GLY A 20 -4.42 9.16 -17.08
CA GLY A 20 -3.47 10.01 -16.37
C GLY A 20 -4.12 11.03 -15.43
N GLU A 21 -4.95 10.57 -14.48
CA GLU A 21 -5.44 11.43 -13.40
C GLU A 21 -4.81 10.98 -12.08
N ALA A 22 -3.64 11.53 -11.77
CA ALA A 22 -2.91 11.20 -10.56
C ALA A 22 -2.11 12.40 -10.04
N ASP A 23 -2.79 13.48 -9.65
CA ASP A 23 -2.34 14.34 -8.56
C ASP A 23 -3.39 15.44 -8.31
N VAL A 24 -4.30 15.19 -7.38
CA VAL A 24 -5.03 16.27 -6.70
C VAL A 24 -5.05 15.89 -5.23
N THR A 25 -4.41 16.69 -4.37
CA THR A 25 -4.71 16.67 -2.93
C THR A 25 -6.14 17.20 -2.80
N PRO A 26 -7.14 16.35 -2.53
CA PRO A 26 -8.51 16.79 -2.51
C PRO A 26 -8.72 17.65 -1.27
N ARG A 27 -9.35 18.80 -1.47
CA ARG A 27 -9.90 19.61 -0.41
C ARG A 27 -11.17 18.92 0.10
N PHE A 28 -11.13 18.37 1.31
CA PHE A 28 -12.25 17.61 1.89
C PHE A 28 -13.50 18.47 2.13
N ASP A 29 -13.33 19.78 2.13
CA ASP A 29 -14.34 20.83 2.12
C ASP A 29 -15.12 20.96 0.79
N GLN A 30 -14.63 20.39 -0.32
CA GLN A 30 -15.22 20.54 -1.67
C GLN A 30 -15.84 19.24 -2.23
N ILE A 31 -15.88 18.16 -1.43
CA ILE A 31 -16.33 16.82 -1.87
C ILE A 31 -17.81 16.81 -2.29
N ASP A 32 -18.60 17.69 -1.72
CA ASP A 32 -20.04 17.75 -1.96
C ASP A 32 -20.39 18.64 -3.18
N ASP A 33 -19.45 19.46 -3.68
CA ASP A 33 -19.69 20.43 -4.76
C ASP A 33 -19.28 19.91 -6.17
N GLU A 34 -18.44 18.87 -6.27
CA GLU A 34 -17.93 18.35 -7.56
C GLU A 34 -18.79 17.22 -8.18
N GLU A 35 -19.99 16.97 -7.66
CA GLU A 35 -20.79 15.76 -8.01
C GLU A 35 -21.46 15.80 -9.40
N GLU A 36 -21.49 16.94 -10.11
CA GLU A 36 -22.39 17.11 -11.26
C GLU A 36 -21.82 16.80 -12.66
N THR A 37 -20.51 16.60 -12.84
CA THR A 37 -19.93 16.61 -14.21
C THR A 37 -19.27 15.32 -14.70
N ARG A 38 -19.09 14.29 -13.87
CA ARG A 38 -18.42 13.04 -14.27
C ARG A 38 -19.32 11.84 -13.94
N GLY A 39 -19.54 10.97 -14.93
CA GLY A 39 -20.45 9.82 -14.83
C GLY A 39 -20.12 8.79 -13.72
N VAL A 40 -20.75 7.62 -13.76
CA VAL A 40 -20.53 6.57 -12.75
C VAL A 40 -19.15 5.92 -12.94
N TRP A 41 -18.17 6.32 -12.13
CA TRP A 41 -16.82 5.72 -12.10
C TRP A 41 -16.64 4.79 -10.90
N LEU A 42 -15.83 3.74 -11.08
CA LEU A 42 -15.45 2.84 -10.01
C LEU A 42 -14.33 3.50 -9.18
N GLU A 43 -14.58 3.73 -7.88
CA GLU A 43 -13.57 4.28 -6.95
C GLU A 43 -12.80 3.16 -6.20
N CYS A 44 -13.45 2.02 -6.02
CA CYS A 44 -12.91 0.87 -5.31
C CYS A 44 -13.73 -0.38 -5.57
N PHE A 45 -13.14 -1.55 -5.33
CA PHE A 45 -13.89 -2.79 -5.15
C PHE A 45 -13.39 -3.54 -3.92
N VAL A 46 -14.21 -4.47 -3.42
CA VAL A 46 -13.89 -5.24 -2.22
C VAL A 46 -13.63 -6.68 -2.60
N LEU A 47 -12.44 -7.19 -2.28
CA LEU A 47 -12.12 -8.61 -2.38
C LEU A 47 -12.46 -9.31 -1.08
N ARG A 48 -13.10 -10.47 -1.19
CA ARG A 48 -13.50 -11.28 -0.05
C ARG A 48 -12.77 -12.62 -0.06
N SER A 49 -12.23 -13.01 1.09
CA SER A 49 -11.65 -14.32 1.33
C SER A 49 -12.38 -14.99 2.48
N ALA A 50 -12.99 -16.16 2.24
CA ALA A 50 -13.70 -16.91 3.28
C ALA A 50 -12.78 -17.44 4.39
N ILE A 51 -11.47 -17.48 4.13
CA ILE A 51 -10.45 -17.88 5.10
C ILE A 51 -9.70 -16.66 5.66
N GLY A 52 -10.14 -15.44 5.37
CA GLY A 52 -9.42 -14.22 5.71
C GLY A 52 -8.23 -13.92 4.80
N TRP A 53 -7.65 -12.73 4.96
CA TRP A 53 -6.43 -12.30 4.27
C TRP A 53 -5.19 -12.49 5.16
N PRO A 54 -3.97 -12.57 4.59
CA PRO A 54 -2.75 -12.81 5.35
C PRO A 54 -2.48 -11.77 6.45
N TYR A 55 -3.00 -10.55 6.26
CA TYR A 55 -2.97 -9.50 7.26
C TYR A 55 -3.60 -10.01 8.56
N ASN A 56 -2.80 -10.04 9.63
CA ASN A 56 -3.16 -10.64 10.92
C ASN A 56 -3.47 -12.16 10.87
N PHE A 57 -2.68 -12.92 10.09
CA PHE A 57 -2.68 -14.39 10.08
C PHE A 57 -3.96 -15.08 9.60
N PHE A 58 -4.67 -14.53 8.61
CA PHE A 58 -5.89 -15.17 8.08
C PHE A 58 -7.01 -15.25 9.13
N LEU A 59 -7.03 -14.33 10.10
CA LEU A 59 -8.13 -14.23 11.06
C LEU A 59 -9.41 -13.73 10.36
N PRO A 60 -10.61 -14.19 10.78
CA PRO A 60 -11.88 -13.83 10.15
C PRO A 60 -12.21 -12.33 10.18
N ASP A 61 -11.61 -11.57 11.09
CA ASP A 61 -11.84 -10.12 11.20
C ASP A 61 -11.37 -9.35 9.94
N TYR A 62 -10.60 -10.01 9.05
CA TYR A 62 -10.07 -9.44 7.82
C TYR A 62 -10.44 -10.28 6.60
N GLU A 63 -11.73 -10.61 6.44
CA GLU A 63 -12.25 -11.24 5.22
C GLU A 63 -12.32 -10.29 4.03
N GLU A 64 -12.49 -8.99 4.28
CA GLU A 64 -12.74 -7.97 3.25
C GLU A 64 -11.52 -7.06 3.05
N VAL A 65 -11.10 -6.89 1.79
CA VAL A 65 -10.01 -6.00 1.41
C VAL A 65 -10.48 -4.99 0.38
N PHE A 66 -10.26 -3.71 0.68
CA PHE A 66 -10.58 -2.59 -0.19
C PHE A 66 -9.46 -2.38 -1.23
N VAL A 67 -9.78 -2.61 -2.50
CA VAL A 67 -8.87 -2.45 -3.63
C VAL A 67 -9.21 -1.17 -4.37
N ARG A 68 -8.29 -0.22 -4.32
CA ARG A 68 -8.39 1.10 -4.98
C ARG A 68 -7.47 1.19 -6.19
N ARG A 69 -7.57 2.28 -6.95
CA ARG A 69 -6.77 2.52 -8.17
C ARG A 69 -5.27 2.37 -7.93
N GLU A 70 -4.77 2.92 -6.82
CA GLU A 70 -3.34 2.85 -6.48
C GLU A 70 -2.85 1.43 -6.14
N VAL A 71 -3.72 0.59 -5.60
CA VAL A 71 -3.41 -0.83 -5.34
C VAL A 71 -3.29 -1.59 -6.67
N VAL A 72 -4.21 -1.34 -7.60
CA VAL A 72 -4.15 -1.90 -8.97
C VAL A 72 -2.92 -1.39 -9.72
N ARG A 73 -2.55 -0.12 -9.58
CA ARG A 73 -1.34 0.44 -10.20
C ARG A 73 -0.08 -0.24 -9.67
N ALA A 74 0.03 -0.44 -8.36
CA ALA A 74 1.17 -1.15 -7.76
C ALA A 74 1.31 -2.56 -8.35
N TRP A 75 0.19 -3.28 -8.53
CA TRP A 75 0.17 -4.55 -9.23
C TRP A 75 0.62 -4.43 -10.69
N ASN A 76 0.13 -3.45 -11.45
CA ASN A 76 0.49 -3.30 -12.86
C ASN A 76 2.00 -3.10 -13.07
N VAL A 77 2.69 -2.39 -12.16
CA VAL A 77 4.16 -2.27 -12.18
C VAL A 77 4.82 -3.66 -12.05
N ILE A 78 4.36 -4.46 -11.08
CA ILE A 78 4.90 -5.80 -10.83
C ILE A 78 4.56 -6.75 -11.98
N LYS A 79 3.33 -6.69 -12.50
CA LYS A 79 2.86 -7.49 -13.63
C LYS A 79 3.71 -7.25 -14.87
N ARG A 80 4.03 -5.99 -15.20
CA ARG A 80 4.94 -5.64 -16.30
C ARG A 80 6.33 -6.24 -16.11
N SER A 81 6.86 -6.19 -14.87
CA SER A 81 8.11 -6.87 -14.53
C SER A 81 8.04 -8.37 -14.79
N ILE A 82 7.02 -9.05 -14.27
CA ILE A 82 6.79 -10.48 -14.45
C ILE A 82 6.62 -10.84 -15.94
N ASN A 83 6.05 -9.95 -16.74
CA ASN A 83 5.91 -10.15 -18.19
C ASN A 83 7.23 -10.11 -18.94
N ASN A 84 8.22 -9.40 -18.43
CA ASN A 84 9.57 -9.33 -19.00
C ASN A 84 10.47 -10.49 -18.54
N TRP A 85 9.94 -11.38 -17.69
CA TRP A 85 10.68 -12.54 -17.23
C TRP A 85 10.87 -13.56 -18.36
N THR A 86 12.12 -13.83 -18.70
CA THR A 86 12.53 -14.98 -19.52
C THR A 86 12.08 -16.30 -18.89
N PRO A 87 11.64 -17.32 -19.67
CA PRO A 87 11.27 -18.64 -19.12
C PRO A 87 12.37 -19.26 -18.24
N ALA A 88 11.97 -20.06 -17.24
CA ALA A 88 12.83 -20.57 -16.17
C ALA A 88 14.00 -21.43 -16.67
N ASP A 89 13.85 -22.03 -17.85
CA ASP A 89 14.72 -23.06 -18.43
C ASP A 89 16.08 -22.50 -18.90
N ILE A 90 16.18 -21.17 -19.08
CA ILE A 90 17.40 -20.45 -19.51
C ILE A 90 17.80 -19.36 -18.47
N CYS A 91 17.02 -19.20 -17.41
CA CYS A 91 17.09 -18.01 -16.55
C CYS A 91 18.25 -18.06 -15.54
N THR A 92 19.38 -17.44 -15.90
CA THR A 92 20.42 -17.00 -14.95
C THR A 92 20.13 -15.63 -14.33
N ASP A 93 19.09 -14.95 -14.82
CA ASP A 93 18.83 -13.56 -14.50
C ASP A 93 18.30 -13.37 -13.08
N ILE A 94 18.79 -12.29 -12.46
CA ILE A 94 18.26 -11.79 -11.20
C ILE A 94 16.92 -11.15 -11.52
N ARG A 95 15.85 -11.68 -10.94
CA ARG A 95 14.51 -11.08 -11.10
C ARG A 95 14.41 -9.79 -10.30
N GLN A 96 13.65 -8.84 -10.84
CA GLN A 96 13.46 -7.54 -10.22
C GLN A 96 12.78 -7.66 -8.85
N SER A 97 13.11 -6.73 -7.97
CA SER A 97 12.55 -6.67 -6.64
C SER A 97 12.11 -5.27 -6.27
N TYR A 98 11.05 -5.17 -5.50
CA TYR A 98 10.35 -3.93 -5.23
C TYR A 98 10.23 -3.65 -3.72
N VAL A 99 10.11 -2.38 -3.38
CA VAL A 99 9.70 -1.92 -2.04
C VAL A 99 8.51 -1.00 -2.20
N VAL A 100 7.43 -1.26 -1.46
CA VAL A 100 6.28 -0.37 -1.38
C VAL A 100 6.60 0.75 -0.41
N VAL A 101 6.54 1.98 -0.89
CA VAL A 101 6.77 3.19 -0.10
C VAL A 101 5.46 3.95 0.00
N GLY A 102 5.04 4.29 1.21
CA GLY A 102 3.81 5.07 1.42
C GLY A 102 3.60 5.35 2.90
N THR A 103 2.77 6.34 3.20
CA THR A 103 2.50 6.81 4.56
C THR A 103 2.06 5.66 5.48
N ALA A 104 2.51 5.69 6.73
CA ALA A 104 2.10 4.71 7.73
C ALA A 104 0.57 4.71 7.91
N GLY A 105 -0.06 3.54 7.95
CA GLY A 105 -1.52 3.43 8.08
C GLY A 105 -2.31 3.52 6.77
N ILE A 106 -1.65 3.62 5.61
CA ILE A 106 -2.32 3.68 4.30
C ILE A 106 -2.86 2.32 3.79
N GLY A 107 -2.58 1.23 4.50
CA GLY A 107 -3.02 -0.12 4.09
C GLY A 107 -2.05 -0.85 3.16
N LYS A 108 -0.72 -0.65 3.30
CA LYS A 108 0.28 -1.42 2.53
C LYS A 108 0.15 -2.93 2.75
N SER A 109 0.08 -3.36 4.00
CA SER A 109 -0.09 -4.77 4.35
C SER A 109 -1.48 -5.30 3.99
N LEU A 110 -2.53 -4.68 4.54
CA LEU A 110 -3.91 -5.14 4.37
C LEU A 110 -4.42 -5.02 2.92
N ALA A 111 -4.19 -3.90 2.22
CA ALA A 111 -4.72 -3.70 0.88
C ALA A 111 -3.74 -4.14 -0.20
N VAL A 112 -2.53 -3.54 -0.23
CA VAL A 112 -1.53 -3.86 -1.26
C VAL A 112 -1.06 -5.31 -1.12
N GLY A 113 -0.70 -5.76 0.08
CA GLY A 113 -0.23 -7.12 0.32
C GLY A 113 -1.23 -8.20 -0.06
N SER A 114 -2.47 -8.05 0.39
CA SER A 114 -3.56 -8.98 0.04
C SER A 114 -3.85 -9.01 -1.45
N PHE A 115 -3.92 -7.86 -2.13
CA PHE A 115 -4.12 -7.82 -3.57
C PHE A 115 -2.92 -8.41 -4.33
N LEU A 116 -1.71 -8.18 -3.83
CA LEU A 116 -0.49 -8.77 -4.36
C LEU A 116 -0.29 -10.23 -3.99
N LEU A 117 -1.07 -10.80 -3.06
CA LEU A 117 -1.19 -12.24 -2.94
C LEU A 117 -2.18 -12.76 -3.98
N HIS A 118 -3.37 -12.15 -4.04
CA HIS A 118 -4.44 -12.55 -4.94
C HIS A 118 -3.98 -12.59 -6.40
N GLU A 119 -3.47 -11.48 -6.94
CA GLU A 119 -3.20 -11.40 -8.38
C GLU A 119 -2.12 -12.38 -8.85
N PRO A 120 -0.96 -12.56 -8.20
CA PRO A 120 0.00 -13.61 -8.55
C PRO A 120 -0.57 -15.02 -8.47
N LEU A 121 -1.48 -15.32 -7.54
CA LEU A 121 -2.13 -16.63 -7.46
C LEU A 121 -3.05 -16.90 -8.66
N HIS A 122 -3.68 -15.85 -9.19
CA HIS A 122 -4.53 -15.92 -10.39
C HIS A 122 -3.79 -15.58 -11.69
N TYR A 123 -2.46 -15.38 -11.63
CA TYR A 123 -1.63 -15.10 -12.79
C TYR A 123 -1.07 -16.37 -13.45
N ASP A 124 -0.37 -16.20 -14.57
CA ASP A 124 0.36 -17.26 -15.26
C ASP A 124 1.21 -18.11 -14.30
N ALA A 125 0.85 -19.39 -14.16
CA ALA A 125 1.50 -20.35 -13.28
C ALA A 125 2.90 -20.76 -13.77
N VAL A 126 3.20 -20.63 -15.07
CA VAL A 126 4.53 -20.89 -15.62
C VAL A 126 5.50 -19.78 -15.21
N ARG A 127 5.03 -18.52 -15.21
CA ARG A 127 5.86 -17.36 -14.83
C ARG A 127 6.03 -17.24 -13.32
N VAL A 128 4.98 -17.52 -12.56
CA VAL A 128 4.98 -17.51 -11.09
C VAL A 128 4.46 -18.86 -10.61
N PRO A 129 5.35 -19.87 -10.48
CA PRO A 129 4.98 -21.22 -10.03
C PRO A 129 4.64 -21.29 -8.54
N VAL A 130 5.33 -20.46 -7.74
CA VAL A 130 5.16 -20.40 -6.28
C VAL A 130 5.07 -18.94 -5.84
N VAL A 131 4.15 -18.66 -4.91
CA VAL A 131 4.09 -17.39 -4.18
C VAL A 131 4.45 -17.66 -2.72
N ALA A 132 5.40 -16.90 -2.18
CA ALA A 132 5.84 -17.04 -0.80
C ALA A 132 5.50 -15.77 -0.02
N TYR A 133 4.57 -15.86 0.93
CA TYR A 133 4.12 -14.75 1.76
C TYR A 133 4.74 -14.85 3.16
N PHE A 134 5.54 -13.85 3.54
CA PHE A 134 6.15 -13.73 4.85
C PHE A 134 5.33 -12.77 5.70
N VAL A 135 4.89 -13.22 6.87
CA VAL A 135 4.08 -12.42 7.79
C VAL A 135 4.39 -12.84 9.22
N GLU A 136 4.74 -11.88 10.07
CA GLU A 136 4.90 -12.07 11.52
C GLU A 136 5.73 -13.33 11.89
N GLY A 137 6.87 -13.50 11.21
CA GLY A 137 7.80 -14.62 11.47
C GLY A 137 7.37 -15.98 10.90
N SER A 138 6.23 -16.05 10.22
CA SER A 138 5.75 -17.22 9.49
C SER A 138 5.95 -17.08 7.97
N VAL A 139 5.95 -18.21 7.26
CA VAL A 139 6.01 -18.25 5.79
C VAL A 139 4.89 -19.11 5.26
N CYS A 140 4.09 -18.59 4.33
CA CYS A 140 3.09 -19.34 3.59
C CYS A 140 3.56 -19.54 2.14
N LEU A 141 3.74 -20.79 1.72
CA LEU A 141 4.06 -21.14 0.34
C LEU A 141 2.79 -21.59 -0.38
N PHE A 142 2.45 -20.92 -1.47
CA PHE A 142 1.32 -21.25 -2.33
C PHE A 142 1.84 -21.83 -3.63
N HIS A 143 1.53 -23.10 -3.88
CA HIS A 143 2.02 -23.85 -5.02
C HIS A 143 0.97 -23.84 -6.14
N LYS A 144 1.37 -23.39 -7.33
CA LYS A 144 0.48 -23.32 -8.51
C LYS A 144 0.78 -24.39 -9.57
N THR A 145 1.92 -25.07 -9.45
CA THR A 145 2.39 -26.07 -10.41
C THR A 145 2.99 -27.29 -9.70
N GLY A 146 3.18 -28.38 -10.45
CA GLY A 146 3.77 -29.62 -9.94
C GLY A 146 2.81 -30.43 -9.08
N GLU A 147 3.33 -31.41 -8.34
CA GLU A 147 2.52 -32.32 -7.50
C GLU A 147 1.75 -31.60 -6.39
N MET A 148 2.27 -30.46 -5.94
CA MET A 148 1.67 -29.64 -4.89
C MET A 148 0.71 -28.57 -5.44
N ALA A 149 0.39 -28.56 -6.73
CA ALA A 149 -0.45 -27.53 -7.34
C ALA A 149 -1.82 -27.40 -6.62
N GLY A 150 -2.21 -26.17 -6.31
CA GLY A 150 -3.44 -25.86 -5.60
C GLY A 150 -3.35 -25.98 -4.07
N THR A 151 -2.16 -26.26 -3.52
CA THR A 151 -1.94 -26.34 -2.07
C THR A 151 -1.24 -25.11 -1.50
N ALA A 152 -1.48 -24.87 -0.21
CA ALA A 152 -0.78 -23.87 0.58
C ALA A 152 -0.17 -24.52 1.83
N VAL A 153 1.10 -24.26 2.09
CA VAL A 153 1.84 -24.79 3.25
C VAL A 153 2.31 -23.64 4.13
N LYS A 154 1.94 -23.67 5.40
CA LYS A 154 2.37 -22.67 6.40
C LYS A 154 3.49 -23.24 7.27
N TYR A 155 4.61 -22.55 7.26
CA TYR A 155 5.74 -22.76 8.17
C TYR A 155 5.65 -21.76 9.32
N LYS A 156 5.68 -22.26 10.56
CA LYS A 156 5.53 -21.43 11.77
C LYS A 156 6.75 -20.57 12.08
N ASN A 157 7.90 -20.92 11.49
CA ASN A 157 9.12 -20.13 11.61
C ASN A 157 9.75 -19.90 10.24
N THR A 158 10.47 -18.79 10.14
CA THR A 158 11.09 -18.39 8.87
C THR A 158 12.23 -19.29 8.43
N SER A 159 12.89 -19.99 9.35
CA SER A 159 14.01 -20.90 9.04
C SER A 159 13.55 -22.13 8.26
N GLU A 160 12.44 -22.76 8.67
CA GLU A 160 11.81 -23.87 7.96
C GLU A 160 11.29 -23.44 6.60
N GLY A 161 10.61 -22.29 6.54
CA GLY A 161 10.15 -21.72 5.28
C GLY A 161 11.30 -21.43 4.32
N LEU A 162 12.42 -20.89 4.82
CA LEU A 162 13.63 -20.66 4.03
C LEU A 162 14.23 -21.98 3.53
N TRP A 163 14.25 -23.03 4.36
CA TRP A 163 14.73 -24.33 3.95
C TRP A 163 13.87 -24.89 2.80
N ALA A 164 12.54 -24.84 2.92
CA ALA A 164 11.62 -25.26 1.86
C ALA A 164 11.83 -24.48 0.56
N ILE A 165 12.03 -23.16 0.64
CA ILE A 165 12.35 -22.31 -0.51
C ILE A 165 13.68 -22.72 -1.17
N LYS A 166 14.69 -23.09 -0.40
CA LYS A 166 15.98 -23.57 -0.93
C LYS A 166 15.86 -24.95 -1.58
N GLU A 167 14.97 -25.81 -1.12
CA GLU A 167 14.66 -27.07 -1.82
C GLU A 167 13.98 -26.78 -3.17
N LEU A 168 13.04 -25.83 -3.22
CA LEU A 168 12.44 -25.36 -4.47
C LEU A 168 13.51 -24.80 -5.44
N GLU A 169 14.45 -23.99 -4.95
CA GLU A 169 15.56 -23.47 -5.77
C GLU A 169 16.42 -24.60 -6.35
N ARG A 170 16.78 -25.61 -5.54
CA ARG A 170 17.54 -26.79 -6.00
C ARG A 170 16.78 -27.59 -7.05
N ALA A 171 15.46 -27.67 -6.93
CA ALA A 171 14.57 -28.25 -7.92
C ALA A 171 14.31 -27.34 -9.14
N ASN A 172 15.04 -26.22 -9.26
CA ASN A 172 14.91 -25.21 -10.31
C ASN A 172 13.53 -24.50 -10.36
N VAL A 173 12.77 -24.53 -9.26
CA VAL A 173 11.47 -23.86 -9.14
C VAL A 173 11.66 -22.40 -8.72
N GLY A 174 11.14 -21.49 -9.56
CA GLY A 174 11.10 -20.05 -9.29
C GLY A 174 9.84 -19.62 -8.54
N GLY A 175 9.72 -18.33 -8.26
CA GLY A 175 8.54 -17.80 -7.61
C GLY A 175 8.58 -16.31 -7.33
N TYR A 176 7.66 -15.85 -6.50
CA TYR A 176 7.54 -14.46 -6.09
C TYR A 176 7.42 -14.34 -4.58
N TYR A 177 8.28 -13.52 -3.97
CA TYR A 177 8.22 -13.23 -2.54
C TYR A 177 7.33 -12.02 -2.23
N ILE A 178 6.55 -12.09 -1.17
CA ILE A 178 5.83 -10.97 -0.59
C ILE A 178 6.21 -10.88 0.88
N PHE A 179 6.89 -9.81 1.27
CA PHE A 179 7.31 -9.60 2.64
C PHE A 179 6.43 -8.56 3.32
N ASP A 180 5.54 -9.03 4.18
CA ASP A 180 4.78 -8.21 5.11
C ASP A 180 5.55 -8.10 6.44
N VAL A 181 6.59 -7.26 6.39
CA VAL A 181 7.59 -7.13 7.46
C VAL A 181 7.05 -6.27 8.59
N THR A 182 7.15 -6.78 9.82
CA THR A 182 6.95 -6.00 11.04
C THR A 182 8.29 -5.67 11.70
N LYS A 183 8.28 -4.84 12.75
CA LYS A 183 9.52 -4.41 13.45
C LYS A 183 10.33 -5.59 13.97
N ASP A 184 9.65 -6.67 14.35
CA ASP A 184 10.24 -7.83 15.01
C ASP A 184 10.59 -8.96 14.03
N HIS A 185 10.09 -8.91 12.79
CA HIS A 185 10.22 -9.98 11.82
C HIS A 185 10.77 -9.50 10.48
N ARG A 186 12.11 -9.39 10.41
CA ARG A 186 12.87 -8.81 9.29
C ARG A 186 12.97 -9.71 8.06
N VAL A 187 13.34 -9.11 6.93
CA VAL A 187 13.69 -9.83 5.70
C VAL A 187 14.87 -10.77 5.95
N VAL A 188 14.75 -12.00 5.48
CA VAL A 188 15.70 -13.08 5.77
C VAL A 188 16.84 -13.07 4.77
N ALA A 189 18.08 -13.23 5.26
CA ALA A 189 19.25 -13.37 4.42
C ALA A 189 19.30 -14.74 3.72
N GLY A 190 19.92 -14.81 2.54
CA GLY A 190 20.18 -16.07 1.85
C GLY A 190 18.97 -16.66 1.10
N LEU A 191 18.00 -15.81 0.75
CA LEU A 191 16.93 -16.17 -0.16
C LEU A 191 17.42 -16.24 -1.62
N PRO A 192 16.93 -17.22 -2.41
CA PRO A 192 17.18 -17.33 -3.85
C PRO A 192 16.96 -16.01 -4.59
N ARG A 193 17.92 -15.63 -5.44
CA ARG A 193 17.82 -14.42 -6.30
C ARG A 193 17.48 -14.76 -7.73
N ARG A 194 17.97 -15.90 -8.22
CA ARG A 194 17.70 -16.38 -9.57
C ARG A 194 16.29 -16.93 -9.60
N ARG A 195 15.55 -16.64 -10.68
CA ARG A 195 14.14 -17.06 -10.88
C ARG A 195 13.13 -16.57 -9.84
N TRP A 196 13.56 -15.81 -8.84
CA TRP A 196 12.71 -15.32 -7.75
C TRP A 196 12.68 -13.80 -7.66
N GLY A 197 11.55 -13.21 -8.06
CA GLY A 197 11.24 -11.81 -7.82
C GLY A 197 10.68 -11.60 -6.42
N GLY A 198 10.44 -10.36 -6.03
CA GLY A 198 9.74 -10.13 -4.78
C GLY A 198 9.43 -8.68 -4.48
N ILE A 199 8.56 -8.50 -3.50
CA ILE A 199 8.19 -7.20 -2.98
C ILE A 199 8.21 -7.17 -1.47
N VAL A 200 8.59 -6.03 -0.92
CA VAL A 200 8.54 -5.75 0.50
C VAL A 200 7.49 -4.66 0.74
N LEU A 201 6.52 -4.93 1.63
CA LEU A 201 5.39 -4.03 1.96
C LEU A 201 5.70 -3.05 3.11
N THR A 202 6.92 -3.12 3.64
CA THR A 202 7.46 -2.54 4.89
C THR A 202 6.85 -1.23 5.36
N THR A 203 6.67 -1.16 6.68
CA THR A 203 6.93 0.00 7.56
C THR A 203 8.43 0.36 7.51
N PRO A 204 8.82 1.54 6.98
CA PRO A 204 10.19 1.82 6.54
C PRO A 204 11.30 2.00 7.61
N ASP A 205 11.47 1.08 8.56
CA ASP A 205 12.76 1.00 9.27
C ASP A 205 13.84 0.61 8.24
N ALA A 206 14.81 1.50 8.00
CA ALA A 206 15.89 1.28 7.03
C ALA A 206 16.62 -0.05 7.28
N ARG A 207 16.73 -0.47 8.55
CA ARG A 207 17.37 -1.73 8.93
C ARG A 207 16.61 -2.96 8.44
N ASN A 208 15.31 -2.84 8.18
CA ASN A 208 14.47 -3.94 7.70
C ASN A 208 14.68 -4.24 6.21
N TYR A 209 15.01 -3.23 5.40
CA TYR A 209 15.20 -3.40 3.96
C TYR A 209 16.66 -3.23 3.51
N GLU A 210 17.57 -2.77 4.36
CA GLU A 210 19.00 -2.63 4.03
C GLU A 210 19.59 -3.94 3.51
N GLY A 211 19.25 -5.06 4.15
CA GLY A 211 19.65 -6.39 3.67
C GLY A 211 19.08 -6.72 2.29
N TRP A 212 17.87 -6.27 1.98
CA TRP A 212 17.22 -6.46 0.68
C TRP A 212 17.85 -5.57 -0.41
N LYS A 213 18.09 -4.28 -0.10
CA LYS A 213 18.68 -3.28 -1.01
C LYS A 213 20.15 -3.58 -1.32
N LYS A 214 20.95 -4.02 -0.34
CA LYS A 214 22.36 -4.43 -0.57
C LYS A 214 22.46 -5.66 -1.48
N GLN A 215 21.41 -6.48 -1.53
CA GLN A 215 21.44 -7.77 -2.21
C GLN A 215 20.78 -7.74 -3.61
N ARG A 216 20.01 -6.70 -3.93
CA ARG A 216 19.18 -6.64 -5.14
C ARG A 216 19.13 -5.22 -5.70
N ASN A 217 18.98 -5.10 -7.02
CA ASN A 217 18.56 -3.83 -7.64
C ASN A 217 17.09 -3.61 -7.30
N VAL A 218 16.84 -2.94 -6.16
CA VAL A 218 15.50 -2.71 -5.61
C VAL A 218 14.90 -1.43 -6.18
N PHE A 219 13.65 -1.52 -6.63
CA PHE A 219 12.90 -0.40 -7.18
C PHE A 219 11.76 0.01 -6.25
N ASN A 220 11.52 1.31 -6.11
CA ASN A 220 10.46 1.83 -5.25
C ASN A 220 9.12 1.88 -6.00
N ILE A 221 8.07 1.40 -5.35
CA ILE A 221 6.68 1.61 -5.73
C ILE A 221 6.08 2.55 -4.69
N PHE A 222 6.00 3.83 -5.02
CA PHE A 222 5.33 4.83 -4.18
C PHE A 222 3.82 4.63 -4.30
N VAL A 223 3.10 4.54 -3.18
CA VAL A 223 1.63 4.43 -3.11
C VAL A 223 1.08 5.71 -2.51
N ASN A 224 0.19 6.38 -3.24
CA ASN A 224 -0.38 7.65 -2.82
C ASN A 224 -1.30 7.51 -1.59
N GLY A 225 -1.75 8.64 -1.06
CA GLY A 225 -2.84 8.72 -0.07
C GLY A 225 -4.21 8.33 -0.67
N TYR A 226 -5.21 8.12 0.18
CA TYR A 226 -6.61 8.09 -0.28
C TYR A 226 -7.01 9.48 -0.73
N ASP A 227 -7.74 9.55 -1.84
CA ASP A 227 -8.45 10.75 -2.25
C ASP A 227 -9.83 10.84 -1.57
N ALA A 228 -10.51 11.97 -1.78
CA ALA A 228 -11.80 12.28 -1.20
C ALA A 228 -12.88 11.26 -1.56
N ARG A 229 -12.93 10.87 -2.84
CA ARG A 229 -13.93 9.95 -3.35
C ARG A 229 -13.68 8.54 -2.85
N GLU A 230 -12.43 8.13 -2.79
CA GLU A 230 -12.03 6.86 -2.16
C GLU A 230 -12.35 6.83 -0.66
N MET A 231 -12.19 7.94 0.06
CA MET A 231 -12.59 8.03 1.47
C MET A 231 -14.11 7.98 1.64
N LYS A 232 -14.88 8.69 0.80
CA LYS A 232 -16.35 8.62 0.75
C LYS A 232 -16.82 7.20 0.46
N ALA A 233 -16.12 6.51 -0.44
CA ALA A 233 -16.36 5.11 -0.79
C ALA A 233 -16.09 4.14 0.34
N PHE A 234 -14.96 4.31 1.02
CA PHE A 234 -14.63 3.51 2.19
C PHE A 234 -15.65 3.72 3.31
N PHE A 235 -16.02 4.98 3.59
CA PHE A 235 -17.04 5.32 4.58
C PHE A 235 -18.39 4.66 4.24
N ALA A 236 -18.86 4.79 3.01
CA ALA A 236 -20.11 4.17 2.57
C ALA A 236 -20.09 2.64 2.68
N TRP A 237 -18.93 2.00 2.49
CA TRP A 237 -18.78 0.55 2.70
C TRP A 237 -18.81 0.17 4.18
N GLN A 238 -18.10 0.90 5.04
CA GLN A 238 -18.07 0.64 6.49
C GLN A 238 -19.45 0.83 7.11
N GLU A 239 -20.15 1.91 6.75
CA GLU A 239 -21.46 2.27 7.29
C GLU A 239 -22.62 1.60 6.53
N ARG A 240 -22.36 0.60 5.68
CA ARG A 240 -23.36 -0.02 4.79
C ARG A 240 -24.58 -0.58 5.53
N ASP A 241 -24.38 -1.14 6.71
CA ASP A 241 -25.47 -1.74 7.49
C ASP A 241 -26.31 -0.67 8.17
N LEU A 242 -25.69 0.41 8.65
CA LEU A 242 -26.37 1.62 9.12
C LEU A 242 -27.18 2.26 7.98
N LEU A 243 -26.57 2.40 6.80
CA LEU A 243 -27.22 2.93 5.60
C LEU A 243 -28.45 2.10 5.21
N ARG A 244 -28.34 0.77 5.22
CA ARG A 244 -29.45 -0.15 4.94
C ARG A 244 -30.53 -0.12 6.01
N GLY A 245 -30.13 -0.13 7.29
CA GLY A 245 -31.02 -0.17 8.43
C GLY A 245 -31.73 1.16 8.69
N SER A 246 -31.15 2.27 8.27
CA SER A 246 -31.70 3.60 8.50
C SER A 246 -33.07 3.81 7.85
N GLN A 247 -33.42 3.11 6.75
CA GLN A 247 -34.70 3.28 6.01
C GLN A 247 -35.05 4.75 5.72
N GLY A 248 -34.06 5.65 5.68
CA GLY A 248 -34.30 7.09 5.56
C GLY A 248 -34.86 7.78 6.82
N SER A 249 -34.88 7.12 7.98
CA SER A 249 -35.13 7.68 9.31
C SER A 249 -34.28 8.93 9.57
N ARG A 250 -34.88 9.94 10.19
CA ARG A 250 -34.18 11.17 10.58
C ARG A 250 -33.02 10.90 11.53
N GLU A 251 -33.18 9.95 12.45
CA GLU A 251 -32.16 9.58 13.44
C GLU A 251 -30.97 8.88 12.78
N GLY A 252 -31.23 7.89 11.92
CA GLY A 252 -30.17 7.21 11.18
C GLY A 252 -29.42 8.12 10.22
N ARG A 253 -30.10 9.10 9.60
CA ARG A 253 -29.42 10.15 8.81
C ARG A 253 -28.56 11.04 9.68
N ALA A 254 -29.08 11.51 10.82
CA ALA A 254 -28.32 12.37 11.72
C ALA A 254 -27.07 11.66 12.25
N GLU A 255 -27.18 10.37 12.60
CA GLU A 255 -26.04 9.56 13.03
C GLU A 255 -24.98 9.40 11.92
N LEU A 256 -25.42 9.15 10.68
CA LEU A 256 -24.50 9.04 9.54
C LEU A 256 -23.76 10.36 9.27
N GLU A 257 -24.47 11.49 9.32
CA GLU A 257 -23.87 12.83 9.15
C GLU A 257 -22.86 13.13 10.26
N GLU A 258 -23.17 12.77 11.52
CA GLU A 258 -22.24 12.93 12.64
C GLU A 258 -20.97 12.10 12.43
N ARG A 259 -21.11 10.83 12.03
CA ARG A 259 -19.97 9.95 11.73
C ARG A 259 -19.14 10.46 10.56
N TRP A 260 -19.79 10.95 9.50
CA TRP A 260 -19.13 11.55 8.34
C TRP A 260 -18.34 12.80 8.72
N GLN A 261 -18.96 13.71 9.48
CA GLN A 261 -18.31 14.92 9.96
C GLN A 261 -17.13 14.60 10.86
N ARG A 262 -17.28 13.66 11.80
CA ARG A 262 -16.19 13.19 12.66
C ARG A 262 -15.02 12.64 11.86
N MET A 263 -15.28 11.87 10.81
CA MET A 263 -14.22 11.37 9.91
C MET A 263 -13.51 12.54 9.20
N LYS A 264 -14.25 13.53 8.66
CA LYS A 264 -13.65 14.73 8.03
C LYS A 264 -12.76 15.49 9.00
N ASP A 265 -13.22 15.72 10.23
CA ASP A 265 -12.46 16.42 11.26
C ASP A 265 -11.15 15.69 11.59
N ARG A 266 -11.21 14.36 11.73
CA ARG A 266 -10.01 13.53 11.93
C ARG A 266 -9.07 13.59 10.72
N ILE A 267 -9.58 13.61 9.48
CA ILE A 267 -8.75 13.75 8.27
C ILE A 267 -7.98 15.07 8.28
N CYS A 268 -8.57 16.17 8.76
CA CYS A 268 -7.85 17.46 8.89
C CYS A 268 -6.61 17.34 9.79
N VAL A 269 -6.67 16.51 10.84
CA VAL A 269 -5.57 16.29 11.78
C VAL A 269 -4.59 15.22 11.27
N VAL A 270 -5.06 13.99 11.08
CA VAL A 270 -4.20 12.83 10.80
C VAL A 270 -4.11 12.47 9.32
N GLY A 271 -4.85 13.15 8.44
CA GLY A 271 -4.84 12.94 7.00
C GLY A 271 -5.78 11.79 6.59
N PRO A 272 -5.93 11.53 5.28
CA PRO A 272 -6.82 10.48 4.77
C PRO A 272 -6.20 9.09 4.92
N LEU A 273 -6.11 8.64 6.17
CA LEU A 273 -5.50 7.38 6.59
C LEU A 273 -6.56 6.53 7.30
N PRO A 274 -7.19 5.55 6.61
CA PRO A 274 -8.31 4.78 7.15
C PRO A 274 -8.05 4.19 8.55
N ARG A 275 -6.81 3.73 8.81
CA ARG A 275 -6.43 3.20 10.12
C ARG A 275 -6.73 4.15 11.29
N TYR A 276 -6.60 5.46 11.10
CA TYR A 276 -6.67 6.44 12.18
C TYR A 276 -7.95 7.28 12.15
N VAL A 277 -8.72 7.29 11.07
CA VAL A 277 -9.90 8.18 10.96
C VAL A 277 -11.22 7.50 11.30
N PHE A 278 -11.27 6.17 11.26
CA PHE A 278 -12.46 5.40 11.60
C PHE A 278 -12.49 4.87 13.04
N ASP A 279 -11.33 4.76 13.68
CA ASP A 279 -11.19 4.15 15.00
C ASP A 279 -10.65 5.18 16.02
N GLU A 280 -11.34 5.35 17.16
CA GLU A 280 -11.02 6.37 18.16
C GLU A 280 -9.69 6.09 18.87
N ASP A 281 -9.42 4.83 19.23
CA ASP A 281 -8.19 4.48 19.94
C ASP A 281 -6.96 4.70 19.03
N HIS A 282 -7.06 4.29 17.77
CA HIS A 282 -6.03 4.56 16.77
C HIS A 282 -5.89 6.05 16.46
N TYR A 283 -7.00 6.80 16.40
CA TYR A 283 -6.97 8.26 16.21
C TYR A 283 -6.21 8.95 17.35
N SER A 284 -6.65 8.72 18.58
CA SER A 284 -6.07 9.30 19.80
C SER A 284 -4.59 8.93 19.94
N GLY A 285 -4.26 7.65 19.72
CA GLY A 285 -2.86 7.20 19.72
C GLY A 285 -2.01 7.88 18.63
N ARG A 286 -2.58 8.18 17.46
CA ARG A 286 -1.89 8.91 16.40
C ARG A 286 -1.70 10.38 16.74
N CYS A 287 -2.69 11.04 17.34
CA CYS A 287 -2.57 12.42 17.84
C CYS A 287 -1.47 12.54 18.90
N ALA A 288 -1.49 11.68 19.91
CA ALA A 288 -0.44 11.62 20.94
C ALA A 288 0.95 11.39 20.33
N ALA A 289 1.06 10.54 19.30
CA ALA A 289 2.33 10.33 18.60
C ALA A 289 2.80 11.55 17.80
N ILE A 290 1.88 12.33 17.22
CA ILE A 290 2.18 13.60 16.53
C ILE A 290 2.64 14.65 17.54
N ASP A 291 1.91 14.82 18.64
CA ASP A 291 2.26 15.78 19.70
C ASP A 291 3.60 15.45 20.33
N TRP A 292 3.85 14.16 20.59
CA TRP A 292 5.14 13.68 21.08
C TRP A 292 6.25 13.97 20.07
N ALA A 293 6.03 13.71 18.78
CA ALA A 293 7.00 13.98 17.73
C ALA A 293 7.32 15.48 17.70
N LEU A 294 6.32 16.36 17.61
CA LEU A 294 6.49 17.81 17.59
C LEU A 294 7.25 18.32 18.82
N SER A 295 6.95 17.80 20.01
CA SER A 295 7.58 18.22 21.27
C SER A 295 9.03 17.73 21.41
N ASN A 296 9.40 16.63 20.74
CA ASN A 296 10.73 16.02 20.84
C ASN A 296 11.56 16.17 19.56
N THR A 297 11.10 16.98 18.60
CA THR A 297 11.85 17.20 17.36
C THR A 297 13.03 18.12 17.64
N SER A 298 14.25 17.57 17.63
CA SER A 298 15.48 18.37 17.67
C SER A 298 15.74 19.02 16.31
N ASP A 299 16.62 20.04 16.27
CA ASP A 299 17.04 20.70 15.02
C ASP A 299 17.56 19.70 13.97
N ILE A 300 18.23 18.63 14.41
CA ILE A 300 18.73 17.54 13.55
C ILE A 300 17.57 16.79 12.88
N CYS A 301 16.46 16.59 13.59
CA CYS A 301 15.28 15.91 13.06
C CYS A 301 14.54 16.80 12.05
N TRP A 302 14.49 18.11 12.28
CA TRP A 302 13.95 19.07 11.30
C TRP A 302 14.84 19.19 10.06
N GLU A 303 16.16 19.17 10.21
CA GLU A 303 17.09 19.12 9.07
C GLU A 303 16.88 17.84 8.25
N HIS A 304 16.72 16.69 8.90
CA HIS A 304 16.43 15.43 8.22
C HIS A 304 15.08 15.49 7.47
N CYS A 305 14.03 15.98 8.12
CA CYS A 305 12.74 16.23 7.48
C CYS A 305 12.90 17.14 6.26
N ALA A 306 13.59 18.28 6.39
CA ALA A 306 13.86 19.19 5.28
C ALA A 306 14.61 18.51 4.14
N ARG A 307 15.62 17.67 4.44
CA ARG A 307 16.32 16.88 3.43
C ARG A 307 15.39 15.91 2.70
N LEU A 308 14.42 15.30 3.39
CA LEU A 308 13.36 14.51 2.76
C LEU A 308 12.47 15.38 1.85
N LEU A 309 12.06 16.57 2.31
CA LEU A 309 11.24 17.52 1.51
C LEU A 309 11.93 17.88 0.18
N PHE A 310 13.25 18.13 0.24
CA PHE A 310 14.03 18.60 -0.90
C PHE A 310 14.66 17.47 -1.73
N GLY A 311 14.29 16.20 -1.49
CA GLY A 311 14.84 15.05 -2.20
C GLY A 311 16.36 14.84 -1.99
N LYS A 312 16.91 15.41 -0.91
CA LYS A 312 18.32 15.28 -0.48
C LYS A 312 18.54 14.12 0.50
N ALA A 313 17.49 13.37 0.81
CA ALA A 313 17.49 12.13 1.56
C ALA A 313 16.43 11.18 0.99
N GLU A 314 16.69 9.87 1.05
CA GLU A 314 15.69 8.86 0.69
C GLU A 314 14.65 8.72 1.80
N TRP A 315 13.39 8.50 1.41
CA TRP A 315 12.32 8.26 2.37
C TRP A 315 12.52 6.98 3.18
N GLY A 316 12.57 7.13 4.51
CA GLY A 316 12.51 6.07 5.52
C GLY A 316 11.47 6.43 6.60
N GLU A 317 10.95 5.45 7.34
CA GLU A 317 10.21 5.69 8.59
C GLU A 317 11.26 6.07 9.64
N ASP A 318 11.61 7.35 9.66
CA ASP A 318 12.06 7.99 10.88
C ASP A 318 10.83 8.12 11.80
N ARG A 319 11.00 7.80 13.09
CA ARG A 319 9.96 7.88 14.12
C ARG A 319 9.26 9.24 14.18
N ILE A 320 9.90 10.27 13.66
CA ILE A 320 9.39 11.64 13.60
C ILE A 320 8.82 11.95 12.21
N ALA A 321 9.58 11.71 11.14
CA ALA A 321 9.13 12.02 9.78
C ALA A 321 7.85 11.25 9.40
N ASP A 322 7.69 10.00 9.82
CA ASP A 322 6.48 9.21 9.54
C ASP A 322 5.22 9.74 10.22
N LYS A 323 5.38 10.56 11.28
CA LYS A 323 4.28 11.22 11.98
C LYS A 323 3.87 12.51 11.28
N LEU A 324 4.86 13.25 10.79
CA LEU A 324 4.70 14.63 10.35
C LEU A 324 4.59 14.78 8.83
N ILE A 325 5.12 13.84 8.06
CA ILE A 325 5.24 13.94 6.61
C ILE A 325 4.34 12.91 5.91
N LYS A 326 3.63 13.38 4.88
CA LYS A 326 2.93 12.54 3.89
C LYS A 326 3.81 12.33 2.65
N VAL A 327 3.79 11.12 2.12
CA VAL A 327 4.46 10.78 0.85
C VAL A 327 3.45 10.92 -0.28
N LEU A 328 3.82 11.70 -1.30
CA LEU A 328 3.07 11.85 -2.55
C LEU A 328 3.98 11.51 -3.73
N ARG A 329 3.43 10.82 -4.73
CA ARG A 329 4.08 10.55 -6.00
C ARG A 329 3.80 11.71 -6.95
N VAL A 330 4.84 12.36 -7.44
CA VAL A 330 4.72 13.43 -8.45
C VAL A 330 4.80 12.82 -9.85
N VAL A 331 3.82 13.14 -10.70
CA VAL A 331 3.92 12.88 -12.14
C VAL A 331 4.74 14.01 -12.77
N ARG A 332 5.93 13.70 -13.30
CA ARG A 332 6.72 14.68 -14.07
C ARG A 332 6.46 14.47 -15.56
N ASP A 333 6.17 15.55 -16.27
CA ASP A 333 6.13 15.54 -17.73
C ASP A 333 7.47 15.04 -18.29
N ALA A 334 7.40 14.19 -19.31
CA ALA A 334 8.54 13.54 -19.95
C ALA A 334 9.56 14.52 -20.58
N SER A 335 9.30 15.83 -20.57
CA SER A 335 10.16 16.88 -21.13
C SER A 335 11.25 17.38 -20.17
N VAL A 336 11.25 16.99 -18.88
CA VAL A 336 12.25 17.43 -17.90
C VAL A 336 13.15 16.28 -17.47
N VAL A 337 14.24 16.07 -18.23
CA VAL A 337 15.30 15.12 -17.88
C VAL A 337 16.17 15.69 -16.76
N VAL A 338 15.91 15.26 -15.52
CA VAL A 338 16.89 15.40 -14.43
C VAL A 338 17.57 14.06 -14.23
N ARG A 339 18.83 13.95 -14.66
CA ARG A 339 19.66 12.76 -14.40
C ARG A 339 19.92 12.66 -12.89
N PRO A 340 19.56 11.56 -12.20
CA PRO A 340 20.04 11.32 -10.86
C PRO A 340 21.53 10.95 -10.94
N ASN A 341 22.34 11.51 -10.05
CA ASN A 341 23.72 11.06 -9.84
C ASN A 341 23.70 9.64 -9.25
N ALA A 342 23.75 8.61 -10.08
CA ALA A 342 24.53 7.38 -9.89
C ALA A 342 24.24 6.33 -10.99
N GLY A 343 25.29 5.93 -11.71
CA GLY A 343 25.37 4.64 -12.42
C GLY A 343 24.99 4.68 -13.90
N ASN A 344 25.98 4.51 -14.77
CA ASN A 344 25.80 4.33 -16.21
C ASN A 344 24.88 3.13 -16.50
N GLY A 345 23.66 3.43 -16.93
CA GLY A 345 22.68 2.49 -17.43
C GLY A 345 21.65 3.29 -18.20
N GLU A 346 21.92 3.48 -19.49
CA GLU A 346 20.90 3.86 -20.47
C GLU A 346 19.80 2.77 -20.42
N ASP A 347 18.52 3.16 -20.53
CA ASP A 347 17.31 2.29 -20.48
C ASP A 347 16.54 2.21 -19.14
N ALA A 348 16.27 3.37 -18.52
CA ALA A 348 15.20 3.50 -17.51
C ALA A 348 14.19 4.62 -17.86
N GLU A 349 13.86 4.78 -19.14
CA GLU A 349 12.65 5.51 -19.56
C GLU A 349 11.44 4.57 -19.47
N SER A 350 10.33 5.04 -18.88
CA SER A 350 9.03 4.36 -18.75
C SER A 350 8.66 3.68 -17.41
N CYS A 351 9.02 4.28 -16.27
CA CYS A 351 8.20 4.16 -15.06
C CYS A 351 8.15 5.52 -14.34
N MET A 352 6.99 6.19 -14.36
CA MET A 352 6.69 7.41 -13.61
C MET A 352 6.68 7.17 -12.09
N ASN A 353 7.84 6.80 -11.54
CA ASN A 353 8.11 6.40 -10.16
C ASN A 353 9.23 7.28 -9.55
N PHE A 354 9.10 8.61 -9.66
CA PHE A 354 10.03 9.55 -9.03
C PHE A 354 9.43 10.12 -7.72
N PRO A 355 10.23 10.24 -6.63
CA PRO A 355 9.84 10.92 -5.38
C PRO A 355 9.88 12.46 -5.51
N VAL A 356 9.31 13.30 -4.65
CA VAL A 356 8.22 13.28 -3.65
C VAL A 356 7.88 14.78 -3.49
N SER A 357 6.61 15.18 -3.48
CA SER A 357 6.21 16.43 -2.81
C SER A 357 5.82 16.06 -1.38
N VAL A 358 6.30 16.83 -0.41
CA VAL A 358 5.93 16.66 0.99
C VAL A 358 5.14 17.89 1.43
N GLU A 359 3.94 17.65 1.94
CA GLU A 359 3.23 18.64 2.75
C GLU A 359 3.59 18.47 4.23
N VAL A 360 4.06 19.55 4.84
CA VAL A 360 4.17 19.68 6.30
C VAL A 360 2.80 20.07 6.82
N LYS A 361 2.23 19.26 7.70
CA LYS A 361 0.99 19.62 8.38
C LYS A 361 1.27 20.73 9.38
N LYS A 362 0.67 21.90 9.15
CA LYS A 362 0.61 22.97 10.14
C LYS A 362 -0.63 22.73 11.00
N ASN A 363 -0.45 22.49 12.30
CA ASN A 363 -1.57 22.39 13.24
C ASN A 363 -2.40 23.68 13.17
N ILE A 364 -3.69 23.54 12.87
CA ILE A 364 -4.67 24.62 13.04
C ILE A 364 -4.90 24.74 14.54
N ALA A 365 -4.11 25.59 15.19
CA ALA A 365 -4.39 26.09 16.54
C ALA A 365 -5.39 27.27 16.51
N GLU A 366 -6.29 27.33 15.51
CA GLU A 366 -7.30 28.38 15.34
C GLU A 366 -8.71 27.81 15.12
N ALA A 367 -9.01 26.64 15.70
CA ALA A 367 -10.37 26.11 15.73
C ALA A 367 -11.09 26.33 17.08
N GLY A 368 -10.65 27.31 17.89
CA GLY A 368 -11.17 27.51 19.26
C GLY A 368 -11.18 28.93 19.80
N ALA A 369 -10.96 29.96 18.99
CA ALA A 369 -11.00 31.36 19.45
C ALA A 369 -11.76 32.23 18.45
N ASN A 370 -13.06 32.01 18.34
CA ASN A 370 -14.03 33.01 17.88
C ASN A 370 -15.36 32.72 18.59
N GLY A 371 -15.39 33.03 19.88
CA GLY A 371 -16.59 33.18 20.69
C GLY A 371 -16.42 34.46 21.50
N GLU A 372 -17.01 35.55 20.99
CA GLU A 372 -17.44 36.78 21.66
C GLU A 372 -16.49 37.52 22.64
N LEU A 373 -16.17 38.76 22.23
CA LEU A 373 -15.67 39.94 22.97
C LEU A 373 -14.22 39.95 23.49
#